data_AF-A0A3B4WYC9-F1
#
_entry.id   AF-A0A3B4WYC9-F1
#
_cell.length_a   1.000
_cell.length_b   1.000
_cell.length_c   1.000
_cell.angle_alpha   90.00
_cell.angle_beta   90.00
_cell.angle_gamma   90.00
#
_symmetry.space_group_name_H-M   'P 1'
#
loop_
_entity.id
_entity.type
_entity.pdbx_description
1 polymer ?
#
loop_
_entity_poly.entity_id
_entity_poly.type
_entity_poly.pdbx_seq_one_letter_code
_entity_poly.pdbx_strand_id
1 'polypeptide(L)'
;MIAYSYGSLVKEAIVLLDKFSTGRQCLDDFIEDASKALQKFMLDVVSGCIEHKRLLDIVINVFYGQNGKCLSRGERSQFVIICYFATFVLDDIGLQCFSNIVKSLDIKKMHTVRNSVFLNTSLSATVHSKHWIGPLLRWRPEIDILIDQLAVKISEGSQVKKAPIKTTEPQEFPLTKPKLRPLPVLELIPQQEKSKPVPNSTYRAPKEMQMIEEIKQKNHQKAEVQCLLLYNWPIKLNSAAILRQGALYDRQVEEELQRYSTRLIKGAREPSSFLQWQKEMREKDLQEELAKIERRRLEGRISYEEAAMARTRIMEHNQRTAQLKKEEVAELMRRYAEKRLQEEKEMRDLVLQVAEGHKSSKMAKEKLQKFKQTIVKEVSVQRRELLRQALEEAQAELSRKFEIIREIRTIESLPHFRVKNFDDTETAGHELLGEMSLAELKERLALLKEVQQTEQLEKRDGKMGTEEGRHTNTQISHRHEFFACCRKEERKARLGFRQTVTQDETLSALQKKLEEKQQERQRLKHTESNKAKTCEQAAVHTNTGTHNKVSMKSKALSGFFSVWIFSF
;
A
#
# COMPACT_ATOMS: atom_id res chain seq x y z
N MET A 1 34.18 34.47 1.08
CA MET A 1 33.61 33.90 2.33
C MET A 1 32.86 32.63 1.98
N ILE A 2 32.92 31.60 2.83
CA ILE A 2 32.24 30.32 2.58
C ILE A 2 30.74 30.50 2.88
N ALA A 3 29.90 30.16 1.91
CA ALA A 3 28.44 30.19 2.06
C ALA A 3 27.94 28.98 2.87
N TYR A 4 28.14 29.03 4.19
CA TYR A 4 27.46 28.12 5.11
C TYR A 4 25.95 28.25 4.91
N SER A 5 25.27 27.15 4.62
CA SER A 5 23.81 27.18 4.56
C SER A 5 23.26 27.49 5.96
N TYR A 6 22.28 28.38 6.10
CA TYR A 6 21.70 28.72 7.41
C TYR A 6 21.28 27.48 8.21
N GLY A 7 20.86 26.40 7.54
CA GLY A 7 20.53 25.11 8.15
C GLY A 7 21.68 24.34 8.81
N SER A 8 22.95 24.63 8.49
CA SER A 8 24.09 24.07 9.24
C SER A 8 24.34 24.88 10.51
N LEU A 9 24.37 26.21 10.40
CA LEU A 9 24.57 27.13 11.51
C LEU A 9 23.46 27.00 12.58
N VAL A 10 22.20 26.82 12.15
CA VAL A 10 21.06 26.57 13.05
C VAL A 10 21.20 25.23 13.79
N LYS A 11 21.76 24.19 13.17
CA LYS A 11 21.99 22.89 13.85
C LYS A 11 23.10 23.00 14.91
N GLU A 12 24.11 23.81 14.65
CA GLU A 12 25.18 24.10 15.62
C GLU A 12 24.66 24.94 16.81
N ALA A 13 23.83 25.95 16.53
CA ALA A 13 23.13 26.72 17.56
C ALA A 13 22.20 25.86 18.45
N ILE A 14 21.53 24.86 17.89
CA ILE A 14 20.72 23.89 18.65
C ILE A 14 21.62 23.11 19.64
N VAL A 15 22.75 22.58 19.16
CA VAL A 15 23.70 21.82 20.00
C VAL A 15 24.30 22.70 21.11
N LEU A 16 24.53 24.00 20.86
CA LEU A 16 24.96 24.95 21.88
C LEU A 16 23.86 25.22 22.92
N LEU A 17 22.61 25.46 22.49
CA LEU A 17 21.49 25.68 23.41
C LEU A 17 21.17 24.44 24.25
N ASP A 18 21.30 23.23 23.68
CA ASP A 18 21.20 21.97 24.43
C ASP A 18 22.28 21.85 25.50
N LYS A 19 23.55 22.13 25.19
CA LYS A 19 24.64 22.17 26.17
C LYS A 19 24.32 23.13 27.33
N PHE A 20 23.95 24.37 27.02
CA PHE A 20 23.57 25.38 28.02
C PHE A 20 22.38 24.90 28.87
N SER A 21 21.39 24.21 28.28
CA SER A 21 20.24 23.67 29.01
C SER A 21 20.58 22.59 30.05
N THR A 22 21.72 21.92 29.90
CA THR A 22 22.17 20.84 30.81
C THR A 22 23.04 21.31 31.98
N GLY A 23 23.46 22.59 32.00
CA GLY A 23 24.30 23.17 33.05
C GLY A 23 23.69 24.39 33.73
N ARG A 24 24.25 24.79 34.88
CA ARG A 24 24.11 26.15 35.40
C ARG A 24 25.44 26.88 35.18
N GLN A 25 25.58 27.45 33.99
CA GLN A 25 26.72 28.25 33.56
C GLN A 25 26.32 29.74 33.50
N CYS A 26 27.29 30.65 33.60
CA CYS A 26 27.04 32.06 33.33
C CYS A 26 26.72 32.26 31.84
N LEU A 27 25.97 33.32 31.50
CA LEU A 27 25.66 33.64 30.11
C LEU A 27 26.91 34.17 29.39
N ASP A 28 27.65 35.07 30.03
CA ASP A 28 28.80 35.77 29.45
C ASP A 28 29.95 34.78 29.16
N ASP A 29 30.36 33.99 30.17
CA ASP A 29 31.37 32.93 30.03
C ASP A 29 31.05 31.96 28.87
N PHE A 30 29.77 31.58 28.74
CA PHE A 30 29.31 30.64 27.73
C PHE A 30 29.31 31.26 26.32
N ILE A 31 28.98 32.54 26.19
CA ILE A 31 29.03 33.26 24.92
C ILE A 31 30.49 33.49 24.48
N GLU A 32 31.43 33.78 25.39
CA GLU A 32 32.84 33.94 25.04
C GLU A 32 33.46 32.64 24.48
N ASP A 33 33.14 31.48 25.07
CA ASP A 33 33.57 30.20 24.52
C ASP A 33 32.85 29.82 23.21
N ALA A 34 31.55 30.13 23.08
CA ALA A 34 30.81 29.91 21.83
C ALA A 34 31.29 30.83 20.68
N SER A 35 31.82 32.03 21.00
CA SER A 35 32.34 33.01 20.04
C SER A 35 33.48 32.48 19.16
N LYS A 36 34.18 31.44 19.63
CA LYS A 36 35.27 30.77 18.92
C LYS A 36 34.77 29.78 17.85
N ALA A 37 33.49 29.41 17.86
CA ALA A 37 32.90 28.38 17.00
C ALA A 37 31.87 28.91 16.01
N LEU A 38 31.04 29.88 16.39
CA LEU A 38 29.81 30.24 15.68
C LEU A 38 29.88 31.67 15.09
N GLN A 39 29.18 31.91 13.97
CA GLN A 39 29.06 33.26 13.40
C GLN A 39 28.25 34.19 14.33
N LYS A 40 28.70 35.45 14.49
CA LYS A 40 28.12 36.45 15.41
C LYS A 40 26.60 36.48 15.43
N PHE A 41 25.97 36.61 14.27
CA PHE A 41 24.50 36.62 14.11
C PHE A 41 23.77 35.46 14.81
N MET A 42 24.38 34.27 14.84
CA MET A 42 23.79 33.10 15.48
C MET A 42 24.08 33.03 16.99
N LEU A 43 25.13 33.71 17.48
CA LEU A 43 25.36 33.91 18.91
C LEU A 43 24.32 34.89 19.46
N ASP A 44 24.05 35.98 18.73
CA ASP A 44 23.01 36.96 19.04
C ASP A 44 21.63 36.24 19.17
N VAL A 45 21.33 35.31 18.24
CA VAL A 45 20.14 34.43 18.29
C VAL A 45 20.13 33.50 19.52
N VAL A 46 21.26 32.89 19.89
CA VAL A 46 21.33 32.00 21.07
C VAL A 46 21.19 32.79 22.37
N SER A 47 21.78 33.99 22.47
CA SER A 47 21.60 34.89 23.60
C SER A 47 20.13 35.29 23.74
N GLY A 48 19.49 35.76 22.67
CA GLY A 48 18.07 36.09 22.66
C GLY A 48 17.16 34.92 23.02
N CYS A 49 17.51 33.67 22.65
CA CYS A 49 16.79 32.47 23.09
C CYS A 49 16.90 32.23 24.60
N ILE A 50 18.01 32.61 25.24
CA ILE A 50 18.25 32.47 26.68
C ILE A 50 17.59 33.63 27.46
N GLU A 51 17.72 34.86 26.98
CA GLU A 51 17.10 36.06 27.55
C GLU A 51 15.56 35.98 27.53
N HIS A 52 14.97 35.69 26.37
CA HIS A 52 13.52 35.57 26.21
C HIS A 52 12.98 34.17 26.59
N LYS A 53 13.82 33.30 27.18
CA LYS A 53 13.46 31.92 27.57
C LYS A 53 12.13 31.82 28.32
N ARG A 54 11.83 32.75 29.24
CA ARG A 54 10.57 32.76 30.00
C ARG A 54 9.32 32.87 29.13
N LEU A 55 9.39 33.57 27.99
CA LEU A 55 8.29 33.71 27.03
C LEU A 55 8.23 32.50 26.10
N LEU A 56 9.38 32.08 25.58
CA LEU A 56 9.50 30.92 24.68
C LEU A 56 9.05 29.63 25.37
N ASP A 57 9.43 29.41 26.63
CA ASP A 57 9.01 28.25 27.43
C ASP A 57 7.48 28.18 27.61
N ILE A 58 6.75 29.30 27.66
CA ILE A 58 5.27 29.30 27.73
C ILE A 58 4.68 28.74 26.44
N VAL A 59 5.06 29.31 25.28
CA VAL A 59 4.57 28.88 23.96
C VAL A 59 4.92 27.40 23.72
N ILE A 60 6.13 27.00 24.08
CA ILE A 60 6.65 25.64 23.85
C ILE A 60 6.02 24.63 24.82
N ASN A 61 5.69 25.01 26.06
CA ASN A 61 4.94 24.13 26.96
C ASN A 61 3.51 23.90 26.48
N VAL A 62 2.83 24.91 25.91
CA VAL A 62 1.53 24.74 25.24
C VAL A 62 1.68 23.82 24.01
N PHE A 63 2.71 24.03 23.17
CA PHE A 63 3.00 23.19 22.01
C PHE A 63 3.21 21.71 22.37
N TYR A 64 4.07 21.42 23.35
CA TYR A 64 4.30 20.05 23.82
C TYR A 64 3.10 19.46 24.56
N GLY A 65 2.26 20.28 25.21
CA GLY A 65 0.99 19.83 25.78
C GLY A 65 0.00 19.34 24.71
N GLN A 66 -0.08 20.01 23.57
CA GLN A 66 -0.97 19.65 22.47
C GLN A 66 -0.41 18.50 21.61
N ASN A 67 0.90 18.51 21.31
CA ASN A 67 1.53 17.59 20.35
C ASN A 67 2.45 16.52 20.96
N GLY A 68 2.51 16.40 22.29
CA GLY A 68 3.49 15.59 23.03
C GLY A 68 3.50 14.06 22.76
N LYS A 69 2.60 13.54 21.93
CA LYS A 69 2.66 12.16 21.41
C LYS A 69 3.57 11.99 20.20
N CYS A 70 3.94 13.09 19.53
CA CYS A 70 4.61 13.09 18.22
C CYS A 70 5.99 13.77 18.23
N LEU A 71 6.44 14.30 19.38
CA LEU A 71 7.63 15.15 19.50
C LEU A 71 8.60 14.60 20.56
N SER A 72 9.91 14.60 20.27
CA SER A 72 10.91 14.18 21.26
C SER A 72 11.19 15.29 22.27
N ARG A 73 11.50 14.94 23.52
CA ARG A 73 12.00 15.91 24.52
C ARG A 73 13.37 16.47 24.14
N GLY A 74 14.20 15.68 23.46
CA GLY A 74 15.52 16.11 22.96
C GLY A 74 15.46 17.03 21.74
N GLU A 75 14.27 17.42 21.29
CA GLU A 75 14.08 18.37 20.19
C GLU A 75 13.61 19.75 20.70
N ARG A 76 13.52 19.95 22.02
CA ARG A 76 12.99 21.20 22.60
C ARG A 76 13.75 22.43 22.12
N SER A 77 15.08 22.39 22.13
CA SER A 77 15.94 23.51 21.72
C SER A 77 15.80 23.88 20.24
N GLN A 78 15.52 22.90 19.37
CA GLN A 78 15.13 23.16 17.98
C GLN A 78 13.86 24.02 17.92
N PHE A 79 12.83 23.68 18.70
CA PHE A 79 11.60 24.48 18.73
C PHE A 79 11.75 25.82 19.46
N VAL A 80 12.67 25.96 20.44
CA VAL A 80 13.04 27.26 21.02
C VAL A 80 13.58 28.20 19.95
N ILE A 81 14.58 27.74 19.19
CA ILE A 81 15.25 28.56 18.16
C ILE A 81 14.29 28.90 17.00
N ILE A 82 13.47 27.95 16.54
CA ILE A 82 12.44 28.23 15.51
C ILE A 82 11.41 29.25 16.03
N CYS A 83 10.96 29.11 17.29
CA CYS A 83 10.00 30.04 17.87
C CYS A 83 10.60 31.45 17.98
N TYR A 84 11.83 31.58 18.45
CA TYR A 84 12.55 32.86 18.55
C TYR A 84 12.73 33.51 17.17
N PHE A 85 13.14 32.74 16.15
CA PHE A 85 13.21 33.23 14.77
C PHE A 85 11.86 33.74 14.26
N ALA A 86 10.75 33.05 14.58
CA ALA A 86 9.41 33.45 14.16
C ALA A 86 8.85 34.67 14.92
N THR A 87 9.24 34.87 16.20
CA THR A 87 8.69 35.97 17.04
C THR A 87 9.50 37.26 17.00
N PHE A 88 10.83 37.19 16.87
CA PHE A 88 11.71 38.34 17.07
C PHE A 88 12.56 38.73 15.87
N VAL A 89 12.96 37.76 15.02
CA VAL A 89 13.94 38.00 13.95
C VAL A 89 13.34 37.84 12.53
N LEU A 90 12.04 37.56 12.43
CA LEU A 90 11.37 37.29 11.16
C LEU A 90 11.24 38.54 10.28
N ASP A 91 11.01 39.70 10.89
CA ASP A 91 10.97 40.99 10.20
C ASP A 91 12.34 41.40 9.63
N ASP A 92 13.45 41.06 10.31
CA ASP A 92 14.82 41.39 9.88
C ASP A 92 15.39 40.39 8.85
N ILE A 93 15.13 39.09 9.03
CA ILE A 93 15.61 38.00 8.15
C ILE A 93 14.79 37.90 6.86
N GLY A 94 13.49 38.23 6.95
CA GLY A 94 12.52 38.05 5.89
C GLY A 94 12.09 36.60 5.65
N LEU A 95 10.87 36.46 5.15
CA LEU A 95 10.20 35.18 4.91
C LEU A 95 11.03 34.15 4.13
N GLN A 96 11.79 34.57 3.12
CA GLN A 96 12.52 33.65 2.24
C GLN A 96 13.68 32.94 2.96
N CYS A 97 14.43 33.65 3.82
CA CYS A 97 15.50 33.06 4.60
C CYS A 97 14.95 32.20 5.76
N PHE A 98 13.85 32.63 6.40
CA PHE A 98 13.09 31.77 7.33
C PHE A 98 12.59 30.48 6.64
N SER A 99 12.07 30.58 5.42
CA SER A 99 11.63 29.45 4.61
C SER A 99 12.76 28.45 4.35
N ASN A 100 13.97 28.95 4.06
CA ASN A 100 15.16 28.11 3.85
C ASN A 100 15.63 27.44 5.14
N ILE A 101 15.57 28.13 6.29
CA ILE A 101 15.82 27.53 7.61
C ILE A 101 14.82 26.40 7.88
N VAL A 102 13.53 26.67 7.74
CA VAL A 102 12.43 25.70 7.93
C VAL A 102 12.57 24.48 7.01
N LYS A 103 12.93 24.68 5.74
CA LYS A 103 13.19 23.60 4.75
C LYS A 103 14.45 22.77 5.04
N SER A 104 15.42 23.32 5.76
CA SER A 104 16.67 22.63 6.12
C SER A 104 16.57 21.76 7.40
N LEU A 105 15.47 21.95 8.13
CA LEU A 105 15.06 21.20 9.30
C LEU A 105 14.03 20.12 8.89
N ASP A 106 13.58 19.29 9.83
CA ASP A 106 12.68 18.17 9.51
C ASP A 106 11.28 18.66 9.09
N ILE A 107 11.04 18.58 7.77
CA ILE A 107 9.81 18.98 7.09
C ILE A 107 8.56 18.36 7.76
N LYS A 108 8.64 17.11 8.24
CA LYS A 108 7.49 16.43 8.88
C LYS A 108 7.17 17.03 10.24
N LYS A 109 8.18 17.44 11.00
CA LYS A 109 8.01 18.08 12.31
C LYS A 109 7.50 19.51 12.17
N MET A 110 7.94 20.23 11.14
CA MET A 110 7.45 21.58 10.84
C MET A 110 5.95 21.61 10.52
N HIS A 111 5.41 20.60 9.83
CA HIS A 111 3.96 20.48 9.63
C HIS A 111 3.19 20.28 10.95
N THR A 112 3.78 19.68 11.99
CA THR A 112 3.17 19.56 13.33
C THR A 112 3.12 20.91 14.08
N VAL A 113 4.07 21.81 13.83
CA VAL A 113 4.10 23.17 14.43
C VAL A 113 2.86 23.99 14.02
N ARG A 114 2.35 23.79 12.78
CA ARG A 114 1.16 24.45 12.20
C ARG A 114 -0.01 24.53 13.18
N ASN A 115 -0.39 23.38 13.74
CA ASN A 115 -1.63 23.21 14.50
C ASN A 115 -1.61 23.81 15.92
N SER A 116 -0.60 24.62 16.27
CA SER A 116 -0.34 24.97 17.67
C SER A 116 0.35 26.33 17.88
N VAL A 117 1.44 26.65 17.17
CA VAL A 117 2.12 27.95 17.36
C VAL A 117 1.33 29.09 16.71
N PHE A 118 0.72 28.85 15.54
CA PHE A 118 -0.02 29.87 14.77
C PHE A 118 -1.55 29.71 14.83
N LEU A 119 -2.05 28.69 15.52
CA LEU A 119 -3.48 28.34 15.56
C LEU A 119 -4.15 28.59 16.93
N ASN A 120 -3.39 28.74 18.02
CA ASN A 120 -3.94 29.09 19.33
C ASN A 120 -4.20 30.60 19.46
N THR A 121 -5.40 31.05 19.08
CA THR A 121 -5.94 32.35 19.51
C THR A 121 -5.88 32.54 21.03
N SER A 122 -5.89 31.44 21.80
CA SER A 122 -5.73 31.35 23.26
C SER A 122 -4.54 32.14 23.84
N LEU A 123 -3.47 32.39 23.08
CA LEU A 123 -2.31 33.16 23.55
C LEU A 123 -2.65 34.65 23.77
N SER A 124 -3.65 35.21 23.09
CA SER A 124 -4.07 36.60 23.29
C SER A 124 -4.75 36.85 24.65
N ALA A 125 -5.28 35.79 25.28
CA ALA A 125 -6.00 35.89 26.56
C ALA A 125 -5.06 35.88 27.78
N THR A 126 -3.83 35.37 27.65
CA THR A 126 -2.92 35.12 28.78
C THR A 126 -1.62 35.91 28.74
N VAL A 127 -1.21 36.48 27.61
CA VAL A 127 0.03 37.25 27.50
C VAL A 127 -0.26 38.71 27.13
N HIS A 128 -0.21 39.59 28.13
CA HIS A 128 -0.72 40.96 28.05
C HIS A 128 0.20 41.98 27.33
N SER A 129 1.32 41.53 26.74
CA SER A 129 2.31 42.39 26.08
C SER A 129 2.04 42.58 24.59
N LYS A 130 1.51 43.75 24.22
CA LYS A 130 0.97 44.08 22.89
C LYS A 130 1.98 44.03 21.71
N HIS A 131 3.29 43.95 21.98
CA HIS A 131 4.33 44.23 20.96
C HIS A 131 4.83 43.00 20.18
N TRP A 132 4.84 41.80 20.76
CA TRP A 132 5.39 40.59 20.11
C TRP A 132 4.34 39.79 19.32
N ILE A 133 3.04 40.03 19.56
CA ILE A 133 1.94 39.40 18.84
C ILE A 133 1.78 40.00 17.43
N GLY A 134 2.17 41.27 17.23
CA GLY A 134 2.09 41.97 15.94
C GLY A 134 2.83 41.26 14.80
N PRO A 135 4.15 41.00 14.91
CA PRO A 135 4.93 40.25 13.92
C PRO A 135 4.33 38.87 13.59
N LEU A 136 3.93 38.10 14.62
CA LEU A 136 3.34 36.77 14.44
C LEU A 136 2.01 36.81 13.67
N LEU A 137 1.16 37.80 13.91
CA LEU A 137 -0.11 37.95 13.19
C LEU A 137 0.12 38.48 11.77
N ARG A 138 1.10 39.36 11.57
CA ARG A 138 1.48 39.94 10.27
C ARG A 138 1.89 38.87 9.28
N TRP A 139 2.83 38.00 9.65
CA TRP A 139 3.42 36.97 8.78
C TRP A 139 2.64 35.65 8.74
N ARG A 140 1.48 35.60 9.39
CA ARG A 140 0.66 34.39 9.52
C ARG A 140 0.24 33.79 8.16
N PRO A 141 -0.36 34.53 7.22
CA PRO A 141 -0.82 33.93 5.96
C PRO A 141 0.36 33.45 5.09
N GLU A 142 1.50 34.14 5.11
CA GLU A 142 2.71 33.71 4.40
C GLU A 142 3.31 32.42 4.99
N ILE A 143 3.31 32.30 6.32
CA ILE A 143 3.76 31.09 7.03
C ILE A 143 2.81 29.92 6.76
N ASP A 144 1.49 30.13 6.80
CA ASP A 144 0.50 29.09 6.49
C ASP A 144 0.66 28.60 5.04
N ILE A 145 0.85 29.50 4.06
CA ILE A 145 1.17 29.16 2.66
C ILE A 145 2.47 28.34 2.57
N LEU A 146 3.53 28.72 3.28
CA LEU A 146 4.77 27.95 3.30
C LEU A 146 4.60 26.55 3.90
N ILE A 147 3.80 26.41 4.96
CA ILE A 147 3.57 25.10 5.59
C ILE A 147 2.71 24.21 4.69
N ASP A 148 1.72 24.76 3.98
CA ASP A 148 0.89 23.97 3.06
C ASP A 148 1.68 23.53 1.82
N GLN A 149 2.60 24.35 1.31
CA GLN A 149 3.59 23.93 0.31
C GLN A 149 4.49 22.77 0.80
N LEU A 150 4.75 22.68 2.11
CA LEU A 150 5.48 21.57 2.71
C LEU A 150 4.57 20.35 2.93
N ALA A 151 3.28 20.55 3.27
CA ALA A 151 2.29 19.48 3.40
C ALA A 151 2.09 18.71 2.08
N VAL A 152 1.98 19.42 0.95
CA VAL A 152 1.94 18.83 -0.39
C VAL A 152 3.20 18.00 -0.67
N LYS A 153 4.39 18.52 -0.35
CA LYS A 153 5.65 17.77 -0.55
C LYS A 153 5.79 16.54 0.34
N ILE A 154 5.15 16.50 1.52
CA ILE A 154 5.09 15.30 2.37
C ILE A 154 4.20 14.21 1.72
N SER A 155 3.08 14.59 1.10
CA SER A 155 2.18 13.62 0.44
C SER A 155 2.78 13.12 -0.88
N GLU A 156 3.38 13.99 -1.69
CA GLU A 156 4.13 13.65 -2.91
C GLU A 156 5.36 12.79 -2.61
N GLY A 157 6.10 13.08 -1.55
CA GLY A 157 7.25 12.26 -1.11
C GLY A 157 6.88 10.82 -0.72
N SER A 158 5.60 10.55 -0.44
CA SER A 158 5.08 9.20 -0.21
C SER A 158 4.64 8.50 -1.52
N GLN A 159 4.55 9.23 -2.63
CA GLN A 159 4.21 8.75 -3.98
C GLN A 159 5.44 8.46 -4.86
N VAL A 160 6.64 8.39 -4.27
CA VAL A 160 7.82 7.86 -4.97
C VAL A 160 7.51 6.44 -5.43
N LYS A 161 7.33 6.28 -6.75
CA LYS A 161 6.94 5.02 -7.39
C LYS A 161 7.91 3.92 -6.97
N LYS A 162 7.46 3.00 -6.12
CA LYS A 162 8.22 1.80 -5.77
C LYS A 162 8.61 1.09 -7.06
N ALA A 163 9.90 0.82 -7.24
CA ALA A 163 10.38 0.06 -8.38
C ALA A 163 9.61 -1.27 -8.50
N PRO A 164 9.36 -1.79 -9.72
CA PRO A 164 8.56 -3.00 -9.90
C PRO A 164 9.08 -4.15 -9.03
N ILE A 165 8.31 -4.51 -8.01
CA ILE A 165 8.64 -5.64 -7.14
C ILE A 165 8.50 -6.89 -8.01
N LYS A 166 9.62 -7.55 -8.31
CA LYS A 166 9.63 -8.79 -9.07
C LYS A 166 8.68 -9.79 -8.38
N THR A 167 7.78 -10.38 -9.14
CA THR A 167 6.83 -11.38 -8.64
C THR A 167 7.60 -12.51 -7.98
N THR A 168 7.36 -12.74 -6.68
CA THR A 168 7.96 -13.86 -5.96
C THR A 168 7.35 -15.16 -6.45
N GLU A 169 8.13 -15.99 -7.14
CA GLU A 169 7.68 -17.33 -7.55
C GLU A 169 7.53 -18.24 -6.31
N PRO A 170 6.49 -19.09 -6.23
CA PRO A 170 6.29 -19.96 -5.08
C PRO A 170 7.28 -21.13 -5.08
N GLN A 171 8.44 -20.96 -4.43
CA GLN A 171 9.35 -22.07 -4.16
C GLN A 171 8.74 -22.99 -3.10
N GLU A 172 8.58 -24.27 -3.41
CA GLU A 172 7.98 -25.25 -2.48
C GLU A 172 8.79 -25.38 -1.20
N PHE A 173 8.10 -25.37 -0.06
CA PHE A 173 8.74 -25.39 1.25
C PHE A 173 9.15 -26.83 1.63
N PRO A 174 10.41 -27.08 2.03
CA PRO A 174 10.77 -28.36 2.62
C PRO A 174 10.01 -28.53 3.93
N LEU A 175 9.27 -29.63 4.07
CA LEU A 175 8.38 -29.98 5.21
C LEU A 175 9.16 -30.12 6.54
N THR A 176 9.57 -28.98 7.09
CA THR A 176 10.43 -28.88 8.26
C THR A 176 9.58 -28.68 9.51
N LYS A 177 9.73 -29.57 10.49
CA LYS A 177 8.97 -29.55 11.75
C LYS A 177 8.99 -28.16 12.41
N PRO A 178 7.86 -27.62 12.90
CA PRO A 178 7.75 -26.22 13.28
C PRO A 178 8.69 -25.85 14.43
N LYS A 179 9.70 -25.04 14.10
CA LYS A 179 10.79 -24.65 15.02
C LYS A 179 10.26 -23.71 16.10
N LEU A 180 9.92 -24.27 17.27
CA LEU A 180 9.34 -23.58 18.45
C LEU A 180 9.79 -22.12 18.55
N ARG A 181 8.84 -21.17 18.49
CA ARG A 181 9.14 -19.74 18.63
C ARG A 181 9.84 -19.49 19.97
N PRO A 182 10.95 -18.70 20.00
CA PRO A 182 11.37 -18.15 21.27
C PRO A 182 10.25 -17.20 21.72
N LEU A 183 9.85 -17.24 22.98
CA LEU A 183 9.04 -16.14 23.51
C LEU A 183 9.96 -14.89 23.59
N PRO A 184 9.41 -13.67 23.82
CA PRO A 184 10.25 -12.51 24.09
C PRO A 184 11.23 -12.80 25.23
N VAL A 185 12.50 -12.42 25.07
CA VAL A 185 13.44 -12.38 26.19
C VAL A 185 12.80 -11.49 27.26
N LEU A 186 12.76 -11.98 28.49
CA LEU A 186 12.26 -11.17 29.59
C LEU A 186 13.34 -10.15 29.89
N GLU A 187 13.00 -8.86 29.80
CA GLU A 187 13.85 -7.83 30.39
C GLU A 187 14.11 -8.23 31.85
N LEU A 188 15.39 -8.30 32.21
CA LEU A 188 15.78 -8.49 33.60
C LEU A 188 15.27 -7.28 34.35
N ILE A 189 14.34 -7.51 35.29
CA ILE A 189 13.95 -6.50 36.28
C ILE A 189 15.27 -6.00 36.89
N PRO A 190 15.55 -4.68 36.90
CA PRO A 190 16.81 -4.16 37.38
C PRO A 190 17.16 -4.78 38.73
N GLN A 191 18.24 -5.55 38.78
CA GLN A 191 18.64 -6.19 40.03
C GLN A 191 19.03 -5.06 40.97
N GLN A 192 18.21 -4.88 42.01
CA GLN A 192 18.37 -3.84 43.00
C GLN A 192 19.79 -3.90 43.55
N GLU A 193 20.56 -2.82 43.37
CA GLU A 193 21.94 -2.77 43.82
C GLU A 193 22.00 -3.17 45.29
N LYS A 194 22.81 -4.18 45.62
CA LYS A 194 22.95 -4.65 46.99
C LYS A 194 23.37 -3.46 47.84
N SER A 195 22.59 -3.18 48.89
CA SER A 195 22.80 -2.02 49.75
C SER A 195 24.26 -1.98 50.22
N LYS A 196 24.88 -0.80 50.09
CA LYS A 196 26.26 -0.58 50.56
C LYS A 196 26.34 -1.00 52.04
N PRO A 197 27.40 -1.73 52.45
CA PRO A 197 27.50 -2.21 53.82
C PRO A 197 27.42 -1.02 54.78
N VAL A 198 26.63 -1.19 55.85
CA VAL A 198 26.42 -0.14 56.85
C VAL A 198 27.78 0.24 57.46
N PRO A 199 28.14 1.54 57.57
CA PRO A 199 29.44 1.93 58.10
C PRO A 199 29.71 1.34 59.48
N ASN A 200 30.95 0.90 59.72
CA ASN A 200 31.36 0.28 60.99
C ASN A 200 31.14 1.18 62.23
N SER A 201 30.95 2.49 62.04
CA SER A 201 30.52 3.42 63.09
C SER A 201 29.15 3.10 63.68
N THR A 202 28.23 2.49 62.92
CA THR A 202 26.89 2.11 63.40
C THR A 202 26.91 0.97 64.44
N TYR A 203 27.98 0.17 64.47
CA TYR A 203 28.21 -0.86 65.49
C TYR A 203 29.03 -0.35 66.69
N ARG A 204 29.45 0.92 66.70
CA ARG A 204 30.19 1.52 67.81
C ARG A 204 29.18 2.14 68.80
N ALA A 205 29.26 1.73 70.07
CA ALA A 205 28.39 2.26 71.12
C ALA A 205 28.49 3.81 71.20
N PRO A 206 27.37 4.54 71.38
CA PRO A 206 27.37 5.99 71.51
C PRO A 206 28.23 6.46 72.70
N LYS A 207 28.93 7.60 72.55
CA LYS A 207 29.76 8.19 73.62
C LYS A 207 28.92 8.60 74.83
N GLU A 208 27.66 8.92 74.57
CA GLU A 208 26.59 9.22 75.51
C GLU A 208 26.41 8.09 76.54
N MET A 209 26.54 6.82 76.14
CA MET A 209 26.47 5.70 77.09
C MET A 209 27.65 5.71 78.07
N GLN A 210 28.86 5.97 77.58
CA GLN A 210 30.06 6.04 78.43
C GLN A 210 29.98 7.23 79.42
N MET A 211 29.47 8.38 78.97
CA MET A 211 29.21 9.53 79.84
C MET A 211 28.12 9.24 80.89
N ILE A 212 27.06 8.51 80.52
CA ILE A 212 26.02 8.08 81.48
C ILE A 212 26.59 7.12 82.54
N GLU A 213 27.44 6.17 82.16
CA GLU A 213 28.11 5.26 83.11
C GLU A 213 29.03 6.01 84.08
N GLU A 214 29.84 6.97 83.58
CA GLU A 214 30.63 7.85 84.45
C GLU A 214 29.78 8.67 85.42
N ILE A 215 28.64 9.22 84.95
CA ILE A 215 27.74 10.01 85.79
C ILE A 215 27.10 9.13 86.87
N LYS A 216 26.71 7.89 86.54
CA LYS A 216 26.24 6.91 87.55
C LYS A 216 27.33 6.63 88.59
N GLN A 217 28.57 6.35 88.17
CA GLN A 217 29.67 6.08 89.10
C GLN A 217 29.97 7.29 90.01
N LYS A 218 30.03 8.50 89.46
CA LYS A 218 30.22 9.75 90.23
C LYS A 218 29.06 10.04 91.18
N ASN A 219 27.83 9.68 90.82
CA ASN A 219 26.67 9.78 91.71
C ASN A 219 26.63 8.69 92.78
N HIS A 220 27.09 7.47 92.47
CA HIS A 220 27.25 6.38 93.44
C HIS A 220 28.27 6.75 94.52
N GLN A 221 29.47 7.20 94.11
CA GLN A 221 30.50 7.70 95.04
C GLN A 221 30.02 8.86 95.91
N LYS A 222 29.24 9.80 95.34
CA LYS A 222 28.59 10.87 96.12
C LYS A 222 27.58 10.33 97.13
N ALA A 223 26.76 9.35 96.74
CA ALA A 223 25.81 8.70 97.64
C ALA A 223 26.53 7.93 98.76
N GLU A 224 27.61 7.22 98.47
CA GLU A 224 28.46 6.54 99.47
C GLU A 224 29.06 7.53 100.47
N VAL A 225 29.68 8.62 99.99
CA VAL A 225 30.21 9.70 100.84
C VAL A 225 29.10 10.35 101.68
N GLN A 226 27.92 10.58 101.12
CA GLN A 226 26.79 11.18 101.83
C GLN A 226 26.18 10.22 102.86
N CYS A 227 26.13 8.91 102.58
CA CYS A 227 25.76 7.89 103.55
C CYS A 227 26.79 7.79 104.69
N LEU A 228 28.09 7.82 104.39
CA LEU A 228 29.16 7.81 105.39
C LEU A 228 29.10 9.03 106.32
N LEU A 229 28.80 10.22 105.78
CA LEU A 229 28.61 11.43 106.58
C LEU A 229 27.37 11.34 107.50
N LEU A 230 26.31 10.65 107.07
CA LEU A 230 25.10 10.42 107.88
C LEU A 230 25.25 9.28 108.91
N TYR A 231 26.26 8.40 108.77
CA TYR A 231 26.42 7.21 109.63
C TYR A 231 27.04 7.50 111.01
N ASN A 232 27.37 8.76 111.31
CA ASN A 232 28.09 9.16 112.52
C ASN A 232 27.20 9.49 113.74
N TRP A 233 25.90 9.18 113.73
CA TRP A 233 25.05 9.32 114.92
C TRP A 233 24.11 8.12 115.16
N PRO A 234 24.55 7.09 115.91
CA PRO A 234 23.73 5.91 116.19
C PRO A 234 22.67 6.18 117.27
N ILE A 235 21.64 6.97 116.93
CA ILE A 235 20.43 7.07 117.76
C ILE A 235 19.72 5.72 117.69
N LYS A 236 19.91 4.89 118.72
CA LYS A 236 19.36 3.53 118.81
C LYS A 236 17.86 3.56 119.07
N LEU A 237 17.09 3.82 118.01
CA LEU A 237 15.63 3.87 118.04
C LEU A 237 15.04 2.54 118.51
N ASN A 238 13.99 2.63 119.34
CA ASN A 238 13.22 1.45 119.75
C ASN A 238 12.55 0.79 118.54
N SER A 239 12.38 -0.53 118.57
CA SER A 239 11.76 -1.30 117.47
C SER A 239 10.42 -0.73 117.00
N ALA A 240 9.57 -0.31 117.95
CA ALA A 240 8.29 0.35 117.65
C ALA A 240 8.43 1.71 116.95
N ALA A 241 9.54 2.43 117.14
CA ALA A 241 9.81 3.68 116.42
C ALA A 241 10.30 3.40 114.99
N ILE A 242 11.16 2.38 114.81
CA ILE A 242 11.61 1.91 113.49
C ILE A 242 10.40 1.45 112.65
N LEU A 243 9.50 0.64 113.21
CA LEU A 243 8.29 0.18 112.52
C LEU A 243 7.32 1.33 112.17
N ARG A 244 7.21 2.36 113.02
CA ARG A 244 6.41 3.57 112.71
C ARG A 244 7.04 4.42 111.60
N GLN A 245 8.36 4.52 111.56
CA GLN A 245 9.07 5.20 110.47
C GLN A 245 8.98 4.41 109.16
N GLY A 246 9.10 3.08 109.21
CA GLY A 246 8.86 2.18 108.07
C GLY A 246 7.48 2.39 107.47
N ALA A 247 6.41 2.23 108.28
CA ALA A 247 5.04 2.41 107.81
C ALA A 247 4.72 3.82 107.26
N LEU A 248 5.44 4.86 107.71
CA LEU A 248 5.35 6.21 107.13
C LEU A 248 6.11 6.31 105.79
N TYR A 249 7.28 5.68 105.67
CA TYR A 249 8.04 5.59 104.42
C TYR A 249 7.29 4.76 103.36
N ASP A 250 6.80 3.58 103.73
CA ASP A 250 6.04 2.68 102.85
C ASP A 250 4.82 3.43 102.28
N ARG A 251 4.09 4.15 103.14
CA ARG A 251 2.97 4.98 102.75
C ARG A 251 3.37 6.14 101.83
N GLN A 252 4.49 6.81 102.08
CA GLN A 252 5.00 7.86 101.17
C GLN A 252 5.41 7.29 99.82
N VAL A 253 5.98 6.07 99.79
CA VAL A 253 6.31 5.35 98.56
C VAL A 253 5.05 4.93 97.81
N GLU A 254 4.01 4.44 98.49
CA GLU A 254 2.71 4.16 97.87
C GLU A 254 2.03 5.42 97.31
N GLU A 255 2.02 6.53 98.08
CA GLU A 255 1.44 7.80 97.64
C GLU A 255 2.21 8.40 96.44
N GLU A 256 3.54 8.27 96.37
CA GLU A 256 4.33 8.64 95.19
C GLU A 256 4.19 7.66 94.01
N LEU A 257 4.07 6.34 94.24
CA LEU A 257 3.75 5.37 93.18
C LEU A 257 2.35 5.63 92.59
N GLN A 258 1.37 5.99 93.42
CA GLN A 258 0.06 6.46 92.97
C GLN A 258 0.16 7.81 92.24
N ARG A 259 0.99 8.75 92.69
CA ARG A 259 1.25 10.00 91.95
C ARG A 259 1.86 9.72 90.57
N TYR A 260 2.83 8.82 90.48
CA TYR A 260 3.50 8.46 89.23
C TYR A 260 2.54 7.78 88.26
N SER A 261 1.83 6.73 88.71
CA SER A 261 0.86 6.01 87.88
C SER A 261 -0.39 6.82 87.53
N THR A 262 -0.94 7.62 88.46
CA THR A 262 -2.25 8.27 88.27
C THR A 262 -2.21 9.73 87.83
N ARG A 263 -1.08 10.45 87.97
CA ARG A 263 -0.92 11.84 87.50
C ARG A 263 0.12 12.00 86.40
N LEU A 264 1.26 11.31 86.48
CA LEU A 264 2.32 11.43 85.46
C LEU A 264 2.07 10.50 84.25
N ILE A 265 1.82 9.22 84.49
CA ILE A 265 1.63 8.24 83.40
C ILE A 265 0.31 8.42 82.64
N LYS A 266 -0.77 8.93 83.26
CA LYS A 266 -2.04 9.16 82.54
C LYS A 266 -1.96 10.15 81.37
N GLY A 267 -0.93 10.99 81.30
CA GLY A 267 -0.66 11.84 80.13
C GLY A 267 0.06 11.11 78.99
N ALA A 268 0.77 10.01 79.28
CA ALA A 268 1.47 9.20 78.31
C ALA A 268 0.53 8.15 77.71
N ARG A 269 -0.12 8.47 76.58
CA ARG A 269 -0.79 7.45 75.76
C ARG A 269 0.23 6.38 75.36
N GLU A 270 -0.06 5.12 75.66
CA GLU A 270 0.78 4.02 75.18
C GLU A 270 0.84 4.00 73.65
N PRO A 271 2.05 3.92 73.05
CA PRO A 271 2.21 3.76 71.61
C PRO A 271 1.54 2.50 71.04
N SER A 272 1.20 1.52 71.90
CA SER A 272 0.52 0.27 71.52
C SER A 272 -0.67 0.49 70.60
N SER A 273 -1.58 1.40 70.95
CA SER A 273 -2.77 1.74 70.16
C SER A 273 -2.43 2.32 68.77
N PHE A 274 -1.46 3.23 68.70
CA PHE A 274 -0.98 3.81 67.45
C PHE A 274 -0.23 2.80 66.58
N LEU A 275 0.56 1.90 67.19
CA LEU A 275 1.30 0.86 66.49
C LEU A 275 0.39 -0.27 65.97
N GLN A 276 -0.71 -0.58 66.67
CA GLN A 276 -1.77 -1.46 66.17
C GLN A 276 -2.45 -0.83 64.95
N TRP A 277 -2.93 0.41 65.07
CA TRP A 277 -3.50 1.17 63.96
C TRP A 277 -2.54 1.26 62.75
N GLN A 278 -1.25 1.51 62.98
CA GLN A 278 -0.25 1.60 61.91
C GLN A 278 0.05 0.25 61.24
N LYS A 279 -0.13 -0.88 61.92
CA LYS A 279 -0.09 -2.21 61.30
C LYS A 279 -1.34 -2.46 60.47
N GLU A 280 -2.51 -2.26 61.06
CA GLU A 280 -3.80 -2.38 60.37
C GLU A 280 -3.87 -1.57 59.08
N MET A 281 -3.39 -0.32 59.08
CA MET A 281 -3.42 0.51 57.87
C MET A 281 -2.47 -0.02 56.79
N ARG A 282 -1.24 -0.45 57.14
CA ARG A 282 -0.35 -1.11 56.16
C ARG A 282 -0.94 -2.39 55.60
N GLU A 283 -1.66 -3.16 56.42
CA GLU A 283 -2.32 -4.40 55.99
C GLU A 283 -3.51 -4.11 55.07
N LYS A 284 -4.30 -3.07 55.35
CA LYS A 284 -5.38 -2.57 54.50
C LYS A 284 -4.85 -2.01 53.17
N ASP A 285 -3.81 -1.19 53.21
CA ASP A 285 -3.11 -0.66 52.02
C ASP A 285 -2.64 -1.80 51.11
N LEU A 286 -1.98 -2.82 51.68
CA LEU A 286 -1.48 -3.99 50.95
C LEU A 286 -2.62 -4.84 50.36
N GLN A 287 -3.71 -5.05 51.10
CA GLN A 287 -4.91 -5.74 50.61
C GLN A 287 -5.54 -4.97 49.44
N GLU A 288 -5.65 -3.64 49.55
CA GLU A 288 -6.10 -2.78 48.47
C GLU A 288 -5.20 -2.85 47.23
N GLU A 289 -3.87 -2.85 47.39
CA GLU A 289 -2.95 -3.00 46.25
C GLU A 289 -3.11 -4.36 45.55
N LEU A 290 -3.21 -5.45 46.32
CA LEU A 290 -3.45 -6.79 45.77
C LEU A 290 -4.79 -6.87 45.03
N ALA A 291 -5.86 -6.29 45.57
CA ALA A 291 -7.15 -6.18 44.90
C ALA A 291 -7.05 -5.34 43.62
N LYS A 292 -6.40 -4.17 43.66
CA LYS A 292 -6.14 -3.31 42.49
C LYS A 292 -5.29 -4.02 41.43
N ILE A 293 -4.39 -4.93 41.80
CA ILE A 293 -3.61 -5.75 40.85
C ILE A 293 -4.48 -6.82 40.20
N GLU A 294 -5.28 -7.57 40.96
CA GLU A 294 -6.11 -8.64 40.39
C GLU A 294 -7.29 -8.07 39.56
N ARG A 295 -7.87 -6.92 39.94
CA ARG A 295 -8.89 -6.21 39.12
C ARG A 295 -8.33 -5.92 37.72
N ARG A 296 -7.17 -5.24 37.64
CA ARG A 296 -6.44 -4.99 36.38
C ARG A 296 -6.09 -6.27 35.62
N ARG A 297 -5.77 -7.36 36.32
CA ARG A 297 -5.48 -8.68 35.70
C ARG A 297 -6.72 -9.32 35.07
N LEU A 298 -7.90 -9.16 35.67
CA LEU A 298 -9.17 -9.65 35.14
C LEU A 298 -9.67 -8.77 34.00
N GLU A 299 -9.64 -7.44 34.16
CA GLU A 299 -9.96 -6.46 33.12
C GLU A 299 -9.14 -6.68 31.84
N GLY A 300 -7.81 -6.85 31.97
CA GLY A 300 -6.93 -7.16 30.83
C GLY A 300 -7.23 -8.51 30.16
N ARG A 301 -7.80 -9.49 30.89
CA ARG A 301 -8.27 -10.75 30.31
C ARG A 301 -9.61 -10.60 29.59
N ILE A 302 -10.56 -9.87 30.18
CA ILE A 302 -11.86 -9.56 29.56
C ILE A 302 -11.62 -8.82 28.24
N SER A 303 -10.80 -7.76 28.27
CA SER A 303 -10.42 -6.98 27.08
C SER A 303 -9.74 -7.84 25.99
N TYR A 304 -8.94 -8.84 26.36
CA TYR A 304 -8.35 -9.78 25.40
C TYR A 304 -9.39 -10.69 24.74
N GLU A 305 -10.34 -11.23 25.51
CA GLU A 305 -11.44 -12.05 24.97
C GLU A 305 -12.37 -11.22 24.09
N GLU A 306 -12.72 -9.99 24.51
CA GLU A 306 -13.51 -9.04 23.72
C GLU A 306 -12.80 -8.61 22.43
N ALA A 307 -11.49 -8.37 22.47
CA ALA A 307 -10.70 -8.09 21.28
C ALA A 307 -10.61 -9.30 20.33
N ALA A 308 -10.62 -10.54 20.85
CA ALA A 308 -10.71 -11.74 20.03
C ALA A 308 -12.10 -11.88 19.37
N MET A 309 -13.17 -11.56 20.09
CA MET A 309 -14.55 -11.53 19.60
C MET A 309 -14.80 -10.42 18.57
N ALA A 310 -14.18 -9.25 18.74
CA ALA A 310 -14.21 -8.18 17.75
C ALA A 310 -13.53 -8.60 16.44
N ARG A 311 -12.40 -9.33 16.52
CA ARG A 311 -11.70 -9.85 15.34
C ARG A 311 -12.54 -10.86 14.55
N THR A 312 -13.24 -11.79 15.20
CA THR A 312 -14.12 -12.74 14.48
C THR A 312 -15.30 -12.01 13.82
N ARG A 313 -15.94 -11.06 14.49
CA ARG A 313 -17.00 -10.20 13.91
C ARG A 313 -16.51 -9.44 12.66
N ILE A 314 -15.31 -8.87 12.70
CA ILE A 314 -14.70 -8.18 11.54
C ILE A 314 -14.40 -9.18 10.42
N MET A 315 -13.88 -10.37 10.72
CA MET A 315 -13.66 -11.41 9.70
C MET A 315 -14.97 -11.87 9.04
N GLU A 316 -16.05 -12.09 9.80
CA GLU A 316 -17.36 -12.42 9.22
C GLU A 316 -17.91 -11.29 8.34
N HIS A 317 -17.79 -10.02 8.75
CA HIS A 317 -18.22 -8.89 7.93
C HIS A 317 -17.40 -8.78 6.62
N ASN A 318 -16.09 -8.98 6.70
CA ASN A 318 -15.20 -8.99 5.54
C ASN A 318 -15.48 -10.19 4.61
N GLN A 319 -15.89 -11.34 5.15
CA GLN A 319 -16.33 -12.49 4.36
C GLN A 319 -17.64 -12.19 3.62
N ARG A 320 -18.65 -11.63 4.30
CA ARG A 320 -19.95 -11.28 3.69
C ARG A 320 -19.80 -10.22 2.60
N THR A 321 -19.02 -9.17 2.85
CA THR A 321 -18.74 -8.14 1.82
C THR A 321 -17.91 -8.67 0.65
N ALA A 322 -17.05 -9.67 0.86
CA ALA A 322 -16.35 -10.39 -0.21
C ALA A 322 -17.25 -11.40 -0.96
N GLN A 323 -18.33 -11.89 -0.35
CA GLN A 323 -19.36 -12.70 -1.02
C GLN A 323 -20.23 -11.82 -1.94
N LEU A 324 -20.77 -10.71 -1.40
CA LEU A 324 -21.55 -9.73 -2.18
C LEU A 324 -20.78 -9.24 -3.42
N LYS A 325 -19.50 -8.90 -3.27
CA LYS A 325 -18.66 -8.49 -4.41
C LYS A 325 -18.42 -9.60 -5.45
N LYS A 326 -18.45 -10.88 -5.06
CA LYS A 326 -18.40 -11.99 -6.02
C LYS A 326 -19.73 -12.17 -6.74
N GLU A 327 -20.85 -11.93 -6.06
CA GLU A 327 -22.20 -11.98 -6.62
C GLU A 327 -22.41 -10.83 -7.62
N GLU A 328 -22.05 -9.59 -7.26
CA GLU A 328 -22.00 -8.41 -8.14
C GLU A 328 -21.19 -8.66 -9.43
N VAL A 329 -19.98 -9.22 -9.29
CA VAL A 329 -19.13 -9.57 -10.44
C VAL A 329 -19.72 -10.72 -11.27
N ALA A 330 -20.32 -11.73 -10.64
CA ALA A 330 -20.99 -12.81 -11.34
C ALA A 330 -22.21 -12.33 -12.14
N GLU A 331 -22.99 -11.39 -11.60
CA GLU A 331 -24.08 -10.74 -12.34
C GLU A 331 -23.56 -9.91 -13.52
N LEU A 332 -22.49 -9.13 -13.33
CA LEU A 332 -21.88 -8.37 -14.41
C LEU A 332 -21.41 -9.29 -15.55
N MET A 333 -20.81 -10.43 -15.22
CA MET A 333 -20.39 -11.44 -16.18
C MET A 333 -21.57 -12.13 -16.89
N ARG A 334 -22.70 -12.38 -16.20
CA ARG A 334 -23.94 -12.86 -16.84
C ARG A 334 -24.46 -11.86 -17.86
N ARG A 335 -24.61 -10.59 -17.47
CA ARG A 335 -25.06 -9.50 -18.36
C ARG A 335 -24.14 -9.31 -19.57
N TYR A 336 -22.83 -9.57 -19.41
CA TYR A 336 -21.89 -9.54 -20.54
C TYR A 336 -22.05 -10.75 -21.48
N ALA A 337 -22.25 -11.95 -20.94
CA ALA A 337 -22.52 -13.15 -21.74
C ALA A 337 -23.87 -13.08 -22.49
N GLU A 338 -24.90 -12.54 -21.84
CA GLU A 338 -26.21 -12.28 -22.44
C GLU A 338 -26.10 -11.31 -23.63
N LYS A 339 -25.36 -10.20 -23.46
CA LYS A 339 -25.08 -9.25 -24.55
C LYS A 339 -24.30 -9.88 -25.69
N ARG A 340 -23.25 -10.66 -25.41
CA ARG A 340 -22.49 -11.36 -26.46
C ARG A 340 -23.38 -12.33 -27.25
N LEU A 341 -24.33 -13.00 -26.59
CA LEU A 341 -25.30 -13.89 -27.22
C LEU A 341 -26.36 -13.11 -28.03
N GLN A 342 -26.72 -11.88 -27.64
CA GLN A 342 -27.55 -10.97 -28.45
C GLN A 342 -26.81 -10.48 -29.69
N GLU A 343 -25.59 -9.95 -29.53
CA GLU A 343 -24.71 -9.52 -30.64
C GLU A 343 -24.48 -10.66 -31.65
N GLU A 344 -24.25 -11.90 -31.17
CA GLU A 344 -24.14 -13.07 -32.05
C GLU A 344 -25.42 -13.39 -32.83
N LYS A 345 -26.61 -13.15 -32.27
CA LYS A 345 -27.88 -13.35 -32.99
C LYS A 345 -28.07 -12.27 -34.05
N GLU A 346 -27.90 -11.01 -33.69
CA GLU A 346 -27.99 -9.87 -34.60
C GLU A 346 -27.05 -10.03 -35.80
N MET A 347 -25.81 -10.48 -35.56
CA MET A 347 -24.85 -10.79 -36.62
C MET A 347 -25.25 -11.99 -37.48
N ARG A 348 -25.85 -13.06 -36.92
CA ARG A 348 -26.38 -14.19 -37.70
C ARG A 348 -27.55 -13.76 -38.58
N ASP A 349 -28.47 -12.98 -38.04
CA ASP A 349 -29.65 -12.48 -38.76
C ASP A 349 -29.24 -11.53 -39.90
N LEU A 350 -28.24 -10.67 -39.68
CA LEU A 350 -27.66 -9.83 -40.73
C LEU A 350 -27.00 -10.67 -41.84
N VAL A 351 -26.24 -11.72 -41.49
CA VAL A 351 -25.64 -12.65 -42.47
C VAL A 351 -26.71 -13.41 -43.26
N LEU A 352 -27.82 -13.79 -42.64
CA LEU A 352 -28.97 -14.40 -43.32
C LEU A 352 -29.61 -13.42 -44.33
N GLN A 353 -29.85 -12.16 -43.93
CA GLN A 353 -30.38 -11.12 -44.82
C GLN A 353 -29.45 -10.86 -46.02
N VAL A 354 -28.13 -10.79 -45.81
CA VAL A 354 -27.14 -10.65 -46.90
C VAL A 354 -27.15 -11.87 -47.82
N ALA A 355 -27.24 -13.09 -47.27
CA ALA A 355 -27.37 -14.31 -48.07
C ALA A 355 -28.66 -14.34 -48.91
N GLU A 356 -29.77 -13.80 -48.39
CA GLU A 356 -31.04 -13.68 -49.12
C GLU A 356 -31.02 -12.56 -50.17
N GLY A 357 -30.31 -11.46 -49.92
CA GLY A 357 -29.96 -10.47 -50.94
C GLY A 357 -29.15 -11.09 -52.09
N HIS A 358 -28.19 -11.96 -51.79
CA HIS A 358 -27.46 -12.70 -52.83
C HIS A 358 -28.32 -13.73 -53.58
N LYS A 359 -29.21 -14.47 -52.89
CA LYS A 359 -30.16 -15.40 -53.53
C LYS A 359 -31.10 -14.66 -54.49
N SER A 360 -31.73 -13.58 -54.03
CA SER A 360 -32.66 -12.77 -54.84
C SER A 360 -31.97 -12.09 -56.02
N SER A 361 -30.74 -11.58 -55.84
CA SER A 361 -29.92 -11.04 -56.94
C SER A 361 -29.57 -12.09 -58.00
N LYS A 362 -29.24 -13.33 -57.60
CA LYS A 362 -29.04 -14.46 -58.54
C LYS A 362 -30.32 -14.77 -59.31
N MET A 363 -31.44 -14.94 -58.62
CA MET A 363 -32.75 -15.19 -59.24
C MET A 363 -33.17 -14.09 -60.23
N ALA A 364 -32.86 -12.82 -59.94
CA ALA A 364 -33.11 -11.70 -60.85
C ALA A 364 -32.22 -11.77 -62.11
N LYS A 365 -30.92 -12.10 -61.96
CA LYS A 365 -30.01 -12.31 -63.09
C LYS A 365 -30.44 -13.49 -63.97
N GLU A 366 -30.89 -14.60 -63.39
CA GLU A 366 -31.42 -15.75 -64.14
C GLU A 366 -32.70 -15.41 -64.92
N LYS A 367 -33.65 -14.67 -64.30
CA LYS A 367 -34.85 -14.18 -65.00
C LYS A 367 -34.48 -13.29 -66.18
N LEU A 368 -33.55 -12.36 -65.99
CA LEU A 368 -33.05 -11.48 -67.06
C LEU A 368 -32.32 -12.27 -68.17
N GLN A 369 -31.54 -13.29 -67.83
CA GLN A 369 -30.85 -14.15 -68.80
C GLN A 369 -31.85 -14.94 -69.64
N LYS A 370 -32.88 -15.53 -69.00
CA LYS A 370 -33.98 -16.23 -69.69
C LYS A 370 -34.72 -15.27 -70.64
N PHE A 371 -35.09 -14.07 -70.19
CA PHE A 371 -35.74 -13.06 -71.02
C PHE A 371 -34.89 -12.63 -72.22
N LYS A 372 -33.58 -12.39 -72.04
CA LYS A 372 -32.65 -12.11 -73.13
C LYS A 372 -32.55 -13.27 -74.13
N GLN A 373 -32.57 -14.52 -73.66
CA GLN A 373 -32.61 -15.68 -74.55
C GLN A 373 -33.91 -15.77 -75.36
N THR A 374 -35.06 -15.36 -74.79
CA THR A 374 -36.32 -15.29 -75.54
C THR A 374 -36.24 -14.24 -76.66
N ILE A 375 -35.82 -13.01 -76.34
CA ILE A 375 -35.66 -11.93 -77.33
C ILE A 375 -34.69 -12.34 -78.45
N VAL A 376 -33.54 -12.95 -78.12
CA VAL A 376 -32.59 -13.42 -79.14
C VAL A 376 -33.19 -14.50 -80.04
N LYS A 377 -34.04 -15.39 -79.49
CA LYS A 377 -34.79 -16.38 -80.29
C LYS A 377 -35.81 -15.70 -81.20
N GLU A 378 -36.62 -14.78 -80.68
CA GLU A 378 -37.63 -14.02 -81.44
C GLU A 378 -37.00 -13.24 -82.59
N VAL A 379 -35.95 -12.46 -82.32
CA VAL A 379 -35.19 -11.73 -83.35
C VAL A 379 -34.53 -12.68 -84.35
N SER A 380 -34.07 -13.87 -83.93
CA SER A 380 -33.55 -14.88 -84.86
C SER A 380 -34.62 -15.49 -85.78
N VAL A 381 -35.89 -15.52 -85.35
CA VAL A 381 -37.01 -15.98 -86.17
C VAL A 381 -37.42 -14.87 -87.13
N GLN A 382 -37.62 -13.65 -86.63
CA GLN A 382 -37.92 -12.47 -87.45
C GLN A 382 -36.86 -12.26 -88.54
N ARG A 383 -35.57 -12.37 -88.22
CA ARG A 383 -34.48 -12.26 -89.22
C ARG A 383 -34.50 -13.38 -90.26
N ARG A 384 -34.90 -14.60 -89.89
CA ARG A 384 -35.05 -15.71 -90.84
C ARG A 384 -36.26 -15.52 -91.75
N GLU A 385 -37.35 -15.00 -91.22
CA GLU A 385 -38.57 -14.71 -91.99
C GLU A 385 -38.34 -13.56 -92.98
N LEU A 386 -37.69 -12.47 -92.55
CA LEU A 386 -37.29 -11.38 -93.45
C LEU A 386 -36.31 -11.84 -94.54
N LEU A 387 -35.36 -12.73 -94.20
CA LEU A 387 -34.45 -13.32 -95.20
C LEU A 387 -35.22 -14.21 -96.18
N ARG A 388 -36.21 -14.96 -95.72
CA ARG A 388 -37.08 -15.79 -96.57
C ARG A 388 -37.90 -14.94 -97.52
N GLN A 389 -38.54 -13.88 -97.01
CA GLN A 389 -39.33 -12.94 -97.80
C GLN A 389 -38.47 -12.29 -98.90
N ALA A 390 -37.27 -11.79 -98.56
CA ALA A 390 -36.34 -11.23 -99.53
C ALA A 390 -35.87 -12.23 -100.60
N LEU A 391 -35.77 -13.53 -100.28
CA LEU A 391 -35.45 -14.58 -101.26
C LEU A 391 -36.64 -14.91 -102.17
N GLU A 392 -37.86 -15.00 -101.62
CA GLU A 392 -39.09 -15.23 -102.39
C GLU A 392 -39.40 -14.03 -103.32
N GLU A 393 -39.18 -12.79 -102.85
CA GLU A 393 -39.27 -11.57 -103.65
C GLU A 393 -38.20 -11.53 -104.76
N ALA A 394 -36.94 -11.83 -104.45
CA ALA A 394 -35.87 -11.89 -105.46
C ALA A 394 -36.11 -12.98 -106.51
N GLN A 395 -36.69 -14.12 -106.14
CA GLN A 395 -37.10 -15.17 -107.07
C GLN A 395 -38.28 -14.74 -107.94
N ALA A 396 -39.25 -14.00 -107.39
CA ALA A 396 -40.35 -13.41 -108.15
C ALA A 396 -39.87 -12.33 -109.14
N GLU A 397 -38.94 -11.45 -108.72
CA GLU A 397 -38.25 -10.52 -109.62
C GLU A 397 -37.50 -11.22 -110.74
N LEU A 398 -36.73 -12.27 -110.42
CA LEU A 398 -35.98 -13.04 -111.42
C LEU A 398 -36.93 -13.72 -112.42
N SER A 399 -38.10 -14.18 -111.97
CA SER A 399 -39.14 -14.75 -112.83
C SER A 399 -39.69 -13.69 -113.80
N ARG A 400 -40.06 -12.50 -113.30
CA ARG A 400 -40.48 -11.35 -114.14
C ARG A 400 -39.39 -10.94 -115.13
N LYS A 401 -38.12 -10.92 -114.69
CA LYS A 401 -36.96 -10.64 -115.55
C LYS A 401 -36.79 -11.71 -116.63
N PHE A 402 -37.06 -12.98 -116.34
CA PHE A 402 -37.07 -14.04 -117.36
C PHE A 402 -38.26 -13.94 -118.33
N GLU A 403 -39.43 -13.47 -117.90
CA GLU A 403 -40.56 -13.17 -118.77
C GLU A 403 -40.21 -12.04 -119.76
N ILE A 404 -39.67 -10.92 -119.25
CA ILE A 404 -39.17 -9.80 -120.06
C ILE A 404 -38.04 -10.27 -121.01
N ILE A 405 -37.14 -11.15 -120.58
CA ILE A 405 -36.09 -11.71 -121.47
C ILE A 405 -36.68 -12.61 -122.56
N ARG A 406 -37.81 -13.29 -122.33
CA ARG A 406 -38.52 -14.02 -123.39
C ARG A 406 -39.15 -13.08 -124.40
N GLU A 407 -39.78 -11.99 -123.93
CA GLU A 407 -40.34 -10.94 -124.79
C GLU A 407 -39.26 -10.24 -125.63
N ILE A 408 -38.14 -9.86 -125.00
CA ILE A 408 -36.99 -9.30 -125.72
C ILE A 408 -36.47 -10.29 -126.75
N ARG A 409 -36.33 -11.58 -126.41
CA ARG A 409 -35.87 -12.60 -127.37
C ARG A 409 -36.84 -12.86 -128.52
N THR A 410 -38.15 -12.74 -128.33
CA THR A 410 -39.08 -12.81 -129.47
C THR A 410 -38.94 -11.59 -130.37
N ILE A 411 -38.71 -10.40 -129.81
CA ILE A 411 -38.40 -9.18 -130.58
C ILE A 411 -37.04 -9.28 -131.30
N GLU A 412 -35.99 -9.78 -130.65
CA GLU A 412 -34.65 -10.00 -131.23
C GLU A 412 -34.62 -11.13 -132.27
N SER A 413 -35.57 -12.07 -132.21
CA SER A 413 -35.73 -13.11 -133.25
C SER A 413 -36.34 -12.57 -134.56
N LEU A 414 -36.88 -11.34 -134.55
CA LEU A 414 -37.20 -10.60 -135.76
C LEU A 414 -35.89 -10.12 -136.41
N PRO A 415 -35.69 -10.24 -137.72
CA PRO A 415 -34.38 -10.07 -138.36
C PRO A 415 -33.84 -8.64 -138.27
N HIS A 416 -32.93 -8.40 -137.31
CA HIS A 416 -32.28 -7.11 -137.07
C HIS A 416 -30.90 -7.02 -137.76
N PHE A 417 -30.82 -6.35 -138.92
CA PHE A 417 -29.59 -6.23 -139.69
C PHE A 417 -28.59 -5.23 -139.09
N ARG A 418 -27.39 -5.72 -138.72
CA ARG A 418 -26.17 -4.92 -138.47
C ARG A 418 -24.93 -5.68 -138.94
N VAL A 419 -23.89 -4.96 -139.39
CA VAL A 419 -22.63 -5.50 -139.94
C VAL A 419 -21.43 -4.93 -139.16
N LYS A 420 -20.37 -5.72 -138.96
CA LYS A 420 -19.09 -5.34 -138.32
C LYS A 420 -17.93 -6.22 -138.81
N ASN A 421 -16.74 -5.64 -138.92
CA ASN A 421 -15.45 -6.31 -139.17
C ASN A 421 -14.40 -5.82 -138.13
N PHE A 422 -13.32 -6.58 -137.92
CA PHE A 422 -12.14 -6.22 -137.08
C PHE A 422 -10.94 -7.12 -137.46
N ASP A 423 -9.70 -6.70 -137.15
CA ASP A 423 -8.43 -7.39 -137.51
C ASP A 423 -7.45 -7.42 -136.32
N ASP A 424 -6.73 -8.53 -136.12
CA ASP A 424 -5.77 -8.72 -135.00
C ASP A 424 -4.33 -8.24 -135.33
N THR A 425 -4.08 -7.75 -136.55
CA THR A 425 -2.78 -7.17 -136.96
C THR A 425 -2.72 -5.65 -136.83
N GLU A 426 -3.85 -4.97 -136.56
CA GLU A 426 -3.86 -3.55 -136.25
C GLU A 426 -3.37 -3.31 -134.81
N THR A 427 -2.33 -2.48 -134.65
CA THR A 427 -2.00 -1.86 -133.37
C THR A 427 -3.17 -1.00 -132.89
N ALA A 428 -3.38 -0.89 -131.57
CA ALA A 428 -4.56 -0.21 -131.01
C ALA A 428 -4.74 1.25 -131.44
N GLY A 429 -3.67 1.91 -131.91
CA GLY A 429 -3.75 3.21 -132.56
C GLY A 429 -3.91 4.33 -131.54
N HIS A 430 -3.07 4.32 -130.50
CA HIS A 430 -3.10 5.32 -129.42
C HIS A 430 -1.87 6.24 -129.43
N GLU A 431 -0.99 6.08 -130.43
CA GLU A 431 0.23 6.86 -130.71
C GLU A 431 1.24 6.93 -129.56
N LEU A 432 1.25 5.94 -128.65
CA LEU A 432 2.29 5.84 -127.62
C LEU A 432 3.56 5.17 -128.18
N LEU A 433 4.73 5.74 -127.84
CA LEU A 433 6.09 5.25 -128.18
C LEU A 433 6.47 3.87 -127.58
N GLY A 434 5.49 3.12 -127.07
CA GLY A 434 5.65 1.79 -126.49
C GLY A 434 4.50 0.83 -126.85
N GLU A 435 3.66 1.16 -127.84
CA GLU A 435 2.68 0.22 -128.38
C GLU A 435 3.39 -0.94 -129.11
N MET A 436 3.38 -2.10 -128.46
CA MET A 436 3.85 -3.37 -128.99
C MET A 436 2.65 -4.27 -129.27
N SER A 437 2.71 -5.06 -130.36
CA SER A 437 1.65 -6.02 -130.67
C SER A 437 1.50 -7.09 -129.58
N LEU A 438 0.33 -7.75 -129.52
CA LEU A 438 0.02 -8.77 -128.50
C LEU A 438 0.90 -10.05 -128.60
N ALA A 439 1.73 -10.16 -129.65
CA ALA A 439 2.80 -11.15 -129.75
C ALA A 439 4.03 -10.80 -128.89
N GLU A 440 4.45 -9.54 -128.92
CA GLU A 440 5.82 -9.12 -128.56
C GLU A 440 6.02 -8.93 -127.04
N LEU A 441 4.95 -8.67 -126.29
CA LEU A 441 4.98 -8.52 -124.82
C LEU A 441 5.49 -9.78 -124.08
N LYS A 442 5.38 -10.96 -124.71
CA LYS A 442 5.46 -12.27 -124.03
C LYS A 442 6.87 -12.71 -123.63
N GLU A 443 7.92 -12.21 -124.27
CA GLU A 443 9.30 -12.65 -123.99
C GLU A 443 9.92 -12.00 -122.74
N ARG A 444 9.64 -10.72 -122.49
CA ARG A 444 10.37 -9.91 -121.49
C ARG A 444 10.19 -10.37 -120.03
N LEU A 445 9.17 -11.17 -119.72
CA LEU A 445 8.82 -11.58 -118.36
C LEU A 445 9.66 -12.74 -117.80
N ALA A 446 10.53 -13.38 -118.59
CA ALA A 446 11.28 -14.56 -118.16
C ALA A 446 12.41 -14.26 -117.15
N LEU A 447 13.14 -13.16 -117.33
CA LEU A 447 14.46 -12.93 -116.69
C LEU A 447 14.40 -12.48 -115.22
N LEU A 448 13.27 -12.01 -114.71
CA LEU A 448 13.18 -11.36 -113.39
C LEU A 448 13.09 -12.33 -112.19
N LYS A 449 13.11 -13.65 -112.41
CA LYS A 449 12.80 -14.65 -111.35
C LYS A 449 13.99 -15.17 -110.54
N GLU A 450 15.23 -15.02 -110.99
CA GLU A 450 16.38 -15.73 -110.38
C GLU A 450 17.00 -14.99 -109.19
N VAL A 451 16.89 -13.66 -109.14
CA VAL A 451 17.64 -12.81 -108.18
C VAL A 451 17.19 -12.99 -106.72
N GLN A 452 15.97 -13.46 -106.46
CA GLN A 452 15.31 -13.31 -105.15
C GLN A 452 15.67 -14.37 -104.08
N GLN A 453 16.59 -15.32 -104.35
CA GLN A 453 16.77 -16.51 -103.50
C GLN A 453 17.91 -16.47 -102.46
N THR A 454 18.79 -15.46 -102.48
CA THR A 454 20.09 -15.53 -101.78
C THR A 454 20.14 -14.94 -100.36
N GLU A 455 19.18 -14.10 -99.94
CA GLU A 455 19.36 -13.18 -98.79
C GLU A 455 19.02 -13.74 -97.38
N GLN A 456 18.55 -15.00 -97.23
CA GLN A 456 17.78 -15.40 -96.03
C GLN A 456 18.50 -16.20 -94.91
N LEU A 457 19.84 -16.32 -94.87
CA LEU A 457 20.49 -17.41 -94.10
C LEU A 457 21.33 -17.11 -92.81
N GLU A 458 21.56 -15.87 -92.33
CA GLU A 458 22.56 -15.58 -91.25
C GLU A 458 21.99 -15.25 -89.81
N LYS A 459 22.67 -15.69 -88.71
CA LYS A 459 22.13 -16.02 -87.33
C LYS A 459 23.15 -15.79 -86.15
N ARG A 460 22.92 -16.06 -84.82
CA ARG A 460 21.94 -15.60 -83.76
C ARG A 460 22.05 -16.41 -82.40
N ASP A 461 22.59 -15.88 -81.27
CA ASP A 461 22.26 -16.16 -79.81
C ASP A 461 23.05 -15.16 -78.85
N GLY A 462 23.31 -15.25 -77.51
CA GLY A 462 23.17 -16.27 -76.42
C GLY A 462 23.41 -15.75 -74.95
N LYS A 463 23.57 -16.63 -73.92
CA LYS A 463 23.23 -16.33 -72.46
C LYS A 463 23.99 -17.10 -71.28
N MET A 464 23.68 -16.81 -69.96
CA MET A 464 23.89 -17.49 -68.57
C MET A 464 24.73 -16.70 -67.47
N GLY A 465 24.84 -16.89 -66.10
CA GLY A 465 24.36 -17.69 -64.88
C GLY A 465 25.16 -17.29 -63.54
N THR A 466 25.11 -17.73 -62.22
CA THR A 466 24.22 -18.46 -61.21
C THR A 466 24.86 -18.65 -59.73
N GLU A 467 24.07 -18.67 -58.60
CA GLU A 467 24.19 -19.29 -57.18
C GLU A 467 25.33 -18.96 -56.10
N GLU A 468 25.41 -19.24 -54.73
CA GLU A 468 24.59 -19.52 -53.44
C GLU A 468 25.53 -19.39 -52.13
N GLY A 469 25.08 -19.42 -50.83
CA GLY A 469 25.94 -19.54 -49.58
C GLY A 469 25.31 -19.40 -48.12
N ARG A 470 25.86 -20.00 -47.00
CA ARG A 470 25.20 -20.15 -45.62
C ARG A 470 26.08 -20.41 -44.30
N HIS A 471 25.44 -20.38 -43.07
CA HIS A 471 25.67 -21.13 -41.75
C HIS A 471 25.81 -20.46 -40.30
N THR A 472 26.15 -21.20 -39.19
CA THR A 472 25.43 -21.18 -37.83
C THR A 472 26.12 -21.68 -36.48
N ASN A 473 25.49 -21.51 -35.25
CA ASN A 473 25.61 -22.23 -33.88
C ASN A 473 26.35 -21.56 -32.62
N THR A 474 26.31 -21.89 -31.27
CA THR A 474 25.36 -22.40 -30.17
C THR A 474 25.94 -22.45 -28.67
N GLN A 475 25.12 -22.46 -27.55
CA GLN A 475 25.30 -22.97 -26.10
C GLN A 475 26.13 -22.23 -24.96
N ILE A 476 26.15 -22.49 -23.59
CA ILE A 476 25.19 -22.89 -22.46
C ILE A 476 25.82 -22.96 -20.97
N SER A 477 25.04 -23.02 -19.84
CA SER A 477 25.31 -23.57 -18.41
C SER A 477 25.51 -22.71 -17.09
N HIS A 478 25.51 -23.37 -15.88
CA HIS A 478 25.11 -22.96 -14.46
C HIS A 478 26.23 -22.91 -13.33
N ARG A 479 26.12 -22.87 -11.94
CA ARG A 479 25.15 -23.08 -10.76
C ARG A 479 25.64 -22.28 -9.46
N HIS A 480 25.44 -22.43 -8.11
CA HIS A 480 24.82 -23.28 -7.01
C HIS A 480 24.73 -22.52 -5.60
N GLU A 481 24.46 -23.13 -4.40
CA GLU A 481 24.24 -22.48 -3.02
C GLU A 481 25.01 -23.07 -1.77
N PHE A 482 24.91 -22.49 -0.51
CA PHE A 482 24.56 -23.16 0.82
C PHE A 482 24.73 -22.42 2.22
N PHE A 483 24.13 -23.00 3.29
CA PHE A 483 24.40 -22.97 4.79
C PHE A 483 23.70 -22.02 5.82
N ALA A 484 23.59 -22.46 7.12
CA ALA A 484 22.74 -21.85 8.19
C ALA A 484 22.96 -22.29 9.69
N CYS A 485 22.42 -21.48 10.64
CA CYS A 485 21.78 -21.84 11.95
C CYS A 485 22.54 -22.08 13.30
N CYS A 486 22.19 -21.29 14.33
CA CYS A 486 22.34 -21.50 15.80
C CYS A 486 21.42 -20.51 16.58
N ARG A 487 21.12 -20.49 17.90
CA ARG A 487 20.91 -21.46 19.03
C ARG A 487 19.69 -20.94 19.88
N LYS A 488 19.17 -21.66 20.90
CA LYS A 488 18.20 -21.16 21.92
C LYS A 488 18.23 -21.99 23.22
N GLU A 489 18.23 -21.36 24.40
CA GLU A 489 17.77 -21.97 25.67
C GLU A 489 17.62 -20.91 26.79
N GLU A 490 16.45 -20.85 27.45
CA GLU A 490 16.15 -20.17 28.74
C GLU A 490 14.61 -20.02 28.90
N ARG A 491 13.99 -20.73 29.87
CA ARG A 491 12.62 -20.48 30.43
C ARG A 491 12.09 -21.61 31.35
N LYS A 492 12.40 -21.59 32.66
CA LYS A 492 11.80 -22.54 33.63
C LYS A 492 11.49 -21.98 35.04
N ALA A 493 11.40 -20.66 35.25
CA ALA A 493 11.42 -20.06 36.61
C ALA A 493 10.34 -18.99 36.92
N ARG A 494 9.04 -19.22 36.61
CA ARG A 494 7.92 -18.27 36.94
C ARG A 494 6.56 -18.93 37.24
N LEU A 495 6.47 -19.92 38.13
CA LEU A 495 5.22 -20.64 38.45
C LEU A 495 5.03 -20.90 39.96
N GLY A 496 5.01 -19.85 40.80
CA GLY A 496 5.10 -20.02 42.26
C GLY A 496 4.37 -19.02 43.17
N PHE A 497 3.32 -18.32 42.72
CA PHE A 497 2.42 -17.57 43.62
C PHE A 497 1.07 -17.26 42.95
N ARG A 498 -0.08 -17.71 43.51
CA ARG A 498 -1.41 -17.40 42.94
C ARG A 498 -2.68 -17.66 43.76
N GLN A 499 -2.61 -18.13 45.01
CA GLN A 499 -3.76 -18.81 45.67
C GLN A 499 -4.48 -18.03 46.79
N THR A 500 -4.18 -16.75 47.01
CA THR A 500 -4.67 -15.99 48.19
C THR A 500 -5.36 -14.66 47.85
N VAL A 501 -6.22 -14.63 46.81
CA VAL A 501 -7.05 -13.45 46.45
C VAL A 501 -8.42 -13.90 45.92
N THR A 502 -9.39 -14.14 46.81
CA THR A 502 -10.66 -14.82 46.48
C THR A 502 -11.92 -14.32 47.24
N GLN A 503 -11.88 -13.15 47.90
CA GLN A 503 -13.00 -12.66 48.74
C GLN A 503 -13.55 -11.26 48.41
N ASP A 504 -13.07 -10.59 47.35
CA ASP A 504 -13.69 -9.35 46.84
C ASP A 504 -14.95 -9.66 46.01
N GLU A 505 -16.10 -9.09 46.37
CA GLU A 505 -17.32 -9.15 45.55
C GLU A 505 -17.09 -8.61 44.13
N THR A 506 -16.33 -7.51 44.01
CA THR A 506 -15.99 -6.89 42.72
C THR A 506 -15.09 -7.76 41.85
N LEU A 507 -14.14 -8.51 42.45
CA LEU A 507 -13.36 -9.52 41.73
C LEU A 507 -14.26 -10.68 41.28
N SER A 508 -15.20 -11.13 42.11
CA SER A 508 -16.15 -12.19 41.72
C SER A 508 -17.03 -11.78 40.53
N ALA A 509 -17.45 -10.51 40.47
CA ALA A 509 -18.21 -9.97 39.34
C ALA A 509 -17.37 -9.89 38.05
N LEU A 510 -16.08 -9.52 38.16
CA LEU A 510 -15.14 -9.56 37.03
C LEU A 510 -14.80 -10.99 36.59
N GLN A 511 -14.74 -11.96 37.51
CA GLN A 511 -14.57 -13.38 37.20
C GLN A 511 -15.77 -13.94 36.42
N LYS A 512 -17.00 -13.66 36.86
CA LYS A 512 -18.23 -14.02 36.11
C LYS A 512 -18.25 -13.43 34.71
N LYS A 513 -17.94 -12.13 34.55
CA LYS A 513 -17.81 -11.49 33.22
C LYS A 513 -16.73 -12.11 32.34
N LEU A 514 -15.61 -12.55 32.92
CA LEU A 514 -14.57 -13.26 32.19
C LEU A 514 -15.06 -14.63 31.69
N GLU A 515 -15.78 -15.37 32.52
CA GLU A 515 -16.37 -16.67 32.16
C GLU A 515 -17.44 -16.53 31.08
N GLU A 516 -18.33 -15.53 31.20
CA GLU A 516 -19.32 -15.17 30.17
C GLU A 516 -18.64 -14.91 28.81
N LYS A 517 -17.58 -14.09 28.77
CA LYS A 517 -16.86 -13.80 27.52
C LYS A 517 -16.09 -15.01 26.96
N GLN A 518 -15.57 -15.88 27.81
CA GLN A 518 -14.99 -17.15 27.37
C GLN A 518 -16.06 -18.09 26.80
N GLN A 519 -17.25 -18.16 27.41
CA GLN A 519 -18.37 -18.95 26.88
C GLN A 519 -18.90 -18.38 25.56
N GLU A 520 -19.07 -17.06 25.43
CA GLU A 520 -19.42 -16.41 24.15
C GLU A 520 -18.44 -16.81 23.03
N ARG A 521 -17.13 -16.79 23.32
CA ARG A 521 -16.08 -17.16 22.36
C ARG A 521 -16.03 -18.65 22.05
N GLN A 522 -16.30 -19.52 23.02
CA GLN A 522 -16.46 -20.95 22.78
C GLN A 522 -17.67 -21.21 21.88
N ARG A 523 -18.81 -20.56 22.13
CA ARG A 523 -20.02 -20.64 21.28
C ARG A 523 -19.72 -20.19 19.85
N LEU A 524 -19.01 -19.08 19.64
CA LEU A 524 -18.60 -18.67 18.29
C LEU A 524 -17.72 -19.72 17.61
N LYS A 525 -16.66 -20.22 18.27
CA LYS A 525 -15.80 -21.30 17.73
C LYS A 525 -16.59 -22.56 17.38
N HIS A 526 -17.60 -22.93 18.19
CA HIS A 526 -18.46 -24.06 17.88
C HIS A 526 -19.32 -23.78 16.64
N THR A 527 -19.91 -22.59 16.49
CA THR A 527 -20.64 -22.23 15.25
C THR A 527 -19.73 -22.17 14.03
N GLU A 528 -18.51 -21.65 14.15
CA GLU A 528 -17.48 -21.68 13.10
C GLU A 528 -17.14 -23.14 12.71
N SER A 529 -16.90 -24.02 13.69
CA SER A 529 -16.59 -25.43 13.44
C SER A 529 -17.76 -26.21 12.82
N ASN A 530 -19.00 -25.85 13.14
CA ASN A 530 -20.19 -26.48 12.56
C ASN A 530 -20.45 -25.95 11.13
N LYS A 531 -20.24 -24.66 10.87
CA LYS A 531 -20.24 -24.07 9.50
C LYS A 531 -19.17 -24.74 8.62
N ALA A 532 -17.99 -25.05 9.16
CA ALA A 532 -16.94 -25.77 8.44
C ALA A 532 -17.39 -27.20 8.09
N LYS A 533 -17.88 -27.97 9.07
CA LYS A 533 -18.36 -29.35 8.85
C LYS A 533 -19.51 -29.45 7.84
N THR A 534 -20.47 -28.52 7.86
CA THR A 534 -21.56 -28.54 6.86
C THR A 534 -21.06 -28.15 5.47
N CYS A 535 -20.04 -27.29 5.37
CA CYS A 535 -19.37 -26.98 4.10
C CYS A 535 -18.59 -28.20 3.55
N GLU A 536 -17.86 -28.91 4.41
CA GLU A 536 -17.18 -30.17 4.06
C GLU A 536 -18.17 -31.25 3.59
N GLN A 537 -19.28 -31.45 4.32
CA GLN A 537 -20.32 -32.42 3.94
C GLN A 537 -21.01 -32.06 2.61
N ALA A 538 -21.27 -30.77 2.36
CA ALA A 538 -21.79 -30.29 1.08
C ALA A 538 -20.80 -30.55 -0.07
N ALA A 539 -19.51 -30.30 0.14
CA ALA A 539 -18.46 -30.58 -0.84
C ALA A 539 -18.34 -32.08 -1.17
N VAL A 540 -18.48 -32.96 -0.17
CA VAL A 540 -18.53 -34.41 -0.38
C VAL A 540 -19.76 -34.82 -1.19
N HIS A 541 -20.94 -34.25 -0.91
CA HIS A 541 -22.17 -34.55 -1.68
C HIS A 541 -22.10 -34.06 -3.14
N THR A 542 -21.44 -32.94 -3.43
CA THR A 542 -21.22 -32.52 -4.83
C THR A 542 -20.30 -33.47 -5.58
N ASN A 543 -19.32 -34.09 -4.90
CA ASN A 543 -18.35 -34.99 -5.53
C ASN A 543 -18.91 -36.41 -5.79
N THR A 544 -19.78 -36.92 -4.91
CA THR A 544 -20.46 -38.21 -5.13
C THR A 544 -21.52 -38.11 -6.23
N GLY A 545 -22.24 -36.97 -6.33
CA GLY A 545 -23.23 -36.72 -7.38
C GLY A 545 -22.66 -36.65 -8.81
N THR A 546 -21.37 -36.34 -8.98
CA THR A 546 -20.71 -36.25 -10.30
C THR A 546 -20.32 -37.61 -10.88
N HIS A 547 -19.83 -38.57 -10.09
CA HIS A 547 -19.31 -39.84 -10.61
C HIS A 547 -20.38 -40.65 -11.37
N ASN A 548 -21.61 -40.73 -10.86
CA ASN A 548 -22.68 -41.50 -11.50
C ASN A 548 -23.21 -40.88 -12.81
N LYS A 549 -22.96 -39.58 -13.08
CA LYS A 549 -23.34 -38.95 -14.36
C LYS A 549 -22.27 -39.02 -15.45
N VAL A 550 -21.00 -39.31 -15.10
CA VAL A 550 -19.93 -39.54 -16.10
C VAL A 550 -20.13 -40.88 -16.80
N SER A 551 -20.51 -41.93 -16.07
CA SER A 551 -20.71 -43.30 -16.59
C SER A 551 -21.72 -43.39 -17.74
N MET A 552 -22.78 -42.56 -17.73
CA MET A 552 -23.78 -42.53 -18.81
C MET A 552 -23.46 -41.55 -19.95
N LYS A 553 -22.48 -40.65 -19.82
CA LYS A 553 -22.08 -39.74 -20.92
C LYS A 553 -20.94 -40.27 -21.77
N SER A 554 -20.09 -41.16 -21.25
CA SER A 554 -18.99 -41.77 -22.00
C SER A 554 -19.46 -42.54 -23.25
N LYS A 555 -20.56 -43.30 -23.14
CA LYS A 555 -21.18 -44.04 -24.26
C LYS A 555 -21.88 -43.15 -25.31
N ALA A 556 -22.15 -41.88 -25.01
CA ALA A 556 -22.75 -40.95 -25.97
C ALA A 556 -21.70 -40.17 -26.78
N LEU A 557 -20.56 -39.84 -26.16
CA LEU A 557 -19.50 -39.04 -26.79
C LEU A 557 -18.65 -39.83 -27.79
N SER A 558 -18.53 -41.15 -27.63
CA SER A 558 -17.83 -42.03 -28.58
C SER A 558 -18.51 -42.08 -29.96
N GLY A 559 -19.82 -41.80 -30.05
CA GLY A 559 -20.54 -41.74 -31.34
C GLY A 559 -20.33 -40.45 -32.12
N PHE A 560 -20.04 -39.33 -31.44
CA PHE A 560 -19.92 -38.01 -32.09
C PHE A 560 -18.51 -37.68 -32.58
N PHE A 561 -17.46 -38.20 -31.93
CA PHE A 561 -16.07 -37.89 -32.31
C PHE A 561 -15.65 -38.48 -33.66
N SER A 562 -16.33 -39.51 -34.16
CA SER A 562 -16.01 -40.14 -35.45
C SER A 562 -16.35 -39.27 -36.68
N VAL A 563 -17.07 -38.16 -36.51
CA VAL A 563 -17.52 -37.29 -37.60
C VAL A 563 -16.63 -36.04 -37.77
N TRP A 564 -15.81 -35.70 -36.77
CA TRP A 564 -15.07 -34.43 -36.71
C TRP A 564 -13.59 -34.51 -37.13
N ILE A 565 -13.18 -35.63 -37.75
CA ILE A 565 -11.80 -35.86 -38.25
C ILE A 565 -11.73 -35.89 -39.79
N PHE A 566 -12.87 -35.78 -40.49
CA PHE A 566 -12.95 -35.77 -41.96
C PHE A 566 -13.49 -34.44 -42.53
N SER A 567 -12.98 -33.30 -42.04
CA SER A 567 -13.09 -31.97 -42.69
C SER A 567 -12.10 -30.97 -42.08
N PHE A 568 -10.83 -31.07 -42.48
CA PHE A 568 -9.85 -29.98 -42.45
C PHE A 568 -8.79 -30.20 -43.53
#